data_AF-A0A255S675-F1
#
_entry.id   AF-A0A255S675-F1
#
_cell.length_a   1.000
_cell.length_b   1.000
_cell.length_c   1.000
_cell.angle_alpha   90.00
_cell.angle_beta   90.00
_cell.angle_gamma   90.00
#
_symmetry.space_group_name_H-M   'P 1'
#
loop_
_entity.id
_entity.type
_entity.pdbx_description
1 polymer ?
#
loop_
_entity_poly.entity_id
_entity_poly.type
_entity_poly.pdbx_seq_one_letter_code
_entity_poly.pdbx_strand_id
1 'polypeptide(L)'
;MATVLFLDGIQVYPSSGQNIKLTRENPYFTQSDSYTLDVTIPLDILENMRFFGNINRVEKKKIVKKFQCKLIVNNRILLDGSAKMVQITEKEVKVQLLGGNSEINFLSEDSKVYIDEMDLGFAGVDLTESAGWGTANSQIFVIDWSKVIWTCTRGYVRFVPKEVYDETLGWSHIAFHYNLIDMLRTIFKNLGYELGASFLDQDPWDKLYVATANYTNHPSHTLPHWTPKNLLDELKKLFNITFVFDQLNKKVTAVANSTFFSELPVNSIEVTDEFSVEMSEENSSQSVSSDNLSYDMSDSSHHDYDVIDDNVRNNAPKKEFQTSTQARTAYNAATEDEKKKNIYCSPTSKMTGWINEYKDGEAIKERLELTQIDVFSPLVREEKGNKMALKICPVAIGKWVEEEEIYGRKHIVEYRVPSLSCPTGSDNVVKHGLENTSGGGTEQYTIQEYIQGEESIEKQEKEDRMQIMFIPNTPKSVPWKISYTKAMAYPAFTDYLLKKDDNAEQPPMWSLSLNPSDAKYYIGQLHNNGFSFNMKAKYCVKFAYKGIPDAKRIFVIRNKRYGCEKIEVNITDEGVADIKTAYLYELS
;
A
#
# COMPACT_ATOMS: atom_id res chain seq x y z
N MET A 1 16.93 21.38 37.08
CA MET A 1 16.67 19.99 36.64
C MET A 1 16.70 20.03 35.13
N ALA A 2 17.59 19.25 34.51
CA ALA A 2 18.12 19.59 33.20
C ALA A 2 17.40 18.88 32.05
N THR A 3 17.32 19.59 30.93
CA THR A 3 17.15 19.02 29.58
C THR A 3 18.36 18.13 29.26
N VAL A 4 18.12 16.88 28.87
CA VAL A 4 19.17 15.90 28.55
C VAL A 4 18.92 15.34 27.15
N LEU A 5 19.98 15.32 26.34
CA LEU A 5 19.97 14.75 25.00
C LEU A 5 20.94 13.57 24.93
N PHE A 6 20.46 12.43 24.43
CA PHE A 6 21.29 11.27 24.12
C PHE A 6 21.34 11.07 22.60
N LEU A 7 22.53 10.76 22.09
CA LEU A 7 22.78 10.28 20.73
C LEU A 7 23.50 8.93 20.81
N ASP A 8 22.98 7.88 20.18
CA ASP A 8 23.42 6.48 20.27
C ASP A 8 23.63 6.01 21.73
N GLY A 9 22.75 6.46 22.63
CA GLY A 9 22.84 6.16 24.07
C GLY A 9 23.91 6.93 24.83
N ILE A 10 24.69 7.79 24.15
CA ILE A 10 25.71 8.65 24.76
C ILE A 10 25.12 10.04 25.00
N GLN A 11 25.26 10.54 26.22
CA GLN A 11 24.80 11.88 26.55
C GLN A 11 25.66 12.93 25.82
N VAL A 12 24.98 13.84 25.12
CA VAL A 12 25.56 15.03 24.50
C VAL A 12 24.93 16.28 25.10
N TYR A 13 25.66 17.39 25.05
CA TYR A 13 25.30 18.63 25.72
C TYR A 13 25.03 19.71 24.67
N PRO A 14 23.77 20.13 24.49
CA PRO A 14 23.45 21.29 23.66
C PRO A 14 24.10 22.58 24.20
N SER A 15 24.15 23.62 23.36
CA SER A 15 24.64 24.94 23.77
C SER A 15 23.85 25.49 24.97
N SER A 16 24.56 26.02 25.97
CA SER A 16 23.93 26.64 27.15
C SER A 16 23.03 27.81 26.74
N GLY A 17 21.83 27.91 27.33
CA GLY A 17 20.85 28.93 26.99
C GLY A 17 20.18 28.75 25.63
N GLN A 18 20.48 27.67 24.88
CA GLN A 18 19.80 27.39 23.63
C GLN A 18 18.33 27.07 23.88
N ASN A 19 17.46 27.68 23.08
CA ASN A 19 16.06 27.31 23.01
C ASN A 19 15.88 26.25 21.92
N ILE A 20 15.59 25.01 22.34
CA ILE A 20 15.29 23.92 21.42
C ILE A 20 13.82 24.03 21.03
N LYS A 21 13.55 24.41 19.78
CA LYS A 21 12.20 24.46 19.23
C LYS A 21 11.77 23.05 18.80
N LEU A 22 10.84 22.47 19.54
CA LEU A 22 10.18 21.20 19.23
C LEU A 22 8.83 21.47 18.56
N THR A 23 8.62 20.87 17.40
CA THR A 23 7.35 20.89 16.67
C THR A 23 6.68 19.53 16.80
N ARG A 24 5.38 19.54 17.12
CA ARG A 24 4.48 18.39 17.11
C ARG A 24 3.43 18.61 16.05
N GLU A 25 3.47 17.84 14.98
CA GLU A 25 2.47 17.89 13.93
C GLU A 25 1.42 16.81 14.12
N ASN A 26 0.24 17.05 13.59
CA ASN A 26 -0.84 16.10 13.58
C ASN A 26 -0.81 15.32 12.26
N PRO A 27 -0.59 13.99 12.30
CA PRO A 27 -0.44 13.18 11.10
C PRO A 27 -1.69 13.15 10.20
N TYR A 28 -2.85 13.61 10.69
CA TYR A 28 -4.06 13.79 9.89
C TYR A 28 -3.93 14.92 8.86
N PHE A 29 -3.27 16.02 9.23
CA PHE A 29 -3.11 17.20 8.36
C PHE A 29 -1.78 17.19 7.61
N THR A 30 -0.75 16.66 8.25
CA THR A 30 0.63 16.65 7.76
C THR A 30 1.12 15.22 7.61
N GLN A 31 1.93 14.91 6.59
CA GLN A 31 2.63 13.62 6.50
C GLN A 31 3.85 13.53 7.46
N SER A 32 3.81 14.22 8.59
CA SER A 32 4.90 14.33 9.56
C SER A 32 4.33 14.17 10.98
N ASP A 33 5.23 14.00 11.94
CA ASP A 33 4.87 13.89 13.36
C ASP A 33 5.73 14.86 14.15
N SER A 34 6.85 14.41 14.71
CA SER A 34 7.58 15.21 15.69
C SER A 34 9.00 15.48 15.22
N TYR A 35 9.43 16.73 15.27
CA TYR A 35 10.80 17.10 14.96
C TYR A 35 11.24 18.34 15.72
N THR A 36 12.55 18.51 15.89
CA THR A 36 13.11 19.78 16.31
C THR A 36 13.55 20.60 15.10
N LEU A 37 13.71 21.90 15.30
CA LEU A 37 14.67 22.65 14.51
C LEU A 37 16.11 22.24 14.88
N ASP A 38 17.10 22.88 14.27
CA ASP A 38 18.51 22.61 14.55
C ASP A 38 18.84 22.79 16.05
N VAL A 39 19.28 21.69 16.66
CA VAL A 39 19.91 21.66 17.98
C VAL A 39 21.40 21.80 17.80
N THR A 40 22.00 22.75 18.50
CA THR A 40 23.42 23.09 18.36
C THR A 40 24.19 22.41 19.46
N ILE A 41 25.18 21.61 19.08
CA ILE A 41 26.05 20.87 19.98
C ILE A 41 27.47 21.40 19.83
N PRO A 42 27.98 22.16 20.81
CA PRO A 42 29.29 22.77 20.72
C PRO A 42 30.39 21.74 20.97
N LEU A 43 31.50 21.87 20.25
CA LEU A 43 32.63 20.94 20.26
C LEU A 43 33.74 21.35 21.24
N ASP A 44 33.61 22.46 21.94
CA ASP A 44 34.48 22.85 23.05
C ASP A 44 34.20 22.03 24.33
N ILE A 45 33.03 21.39 24.41
CA ILE A 45 32.69 20.39 25.44
C ILE A 45 33.38 19.06 25.12
N LEU A 46 34.19 18.56 26.05
CA LEU A 46 35.01 17.36 25.87
C LEU A 46 34.17 16.12 25.53
N GLU A 47 33.03 15.94 26.17
CA GLU A 47 32.10 14.83 25.95
C GLU A 47 31.53 14.85 24.53
N ASN A 48 31.13 16.02 24.03
CA ASN A 48 30.64 16.20 22.67
C ASN A 48 31.76 15.93 21.65
N MET A 49 32.96 16.45 21.89
CA MET A 49 34.12 16.21 21.05
C MET A 49 34.51 14.73 21.02
N ARG A 50 34.37 13.99 22.13
CA ARG A 50 34.60 12.54 22.16
C ARG A 50 33.58 11.79 21.31
N PHE A 51 32.31 12.18 21.38
CA PHE A 51 31.24 11.56 20.60
C PHE A 51 31.43 11.76 19.09
N PHE A 52 31.59 13.00 18.65
CA PHE A 52 31.77 13.31 17.23
C PHE A 52 33.19 13.03 16.72
N GLY A 53 34.15 12.89 17.64
CA GLY A 53 35.57 12.95 17.34
C GLY A 53 35.97 14.33 16.79
N ASN A 54 37.15 14.38 16.18
CA ASN A 54 37.66 15.59 15.51
C ASN A 54 36.96 15.90 14.18
N ILE A 55 35.62 15.79 14.12
CA ILE A 55 34.83 15.98 12.89
C ILE A 55 34.88 17.43 12.39
N ASN A 56 35.20 18.39 13.25
CA ASN A 56 35.39 19.79 12.89
C ASN A 56 36.61 20.07 12.02
N ARG A 57 37.62 19.18 12.01
CA ARG A 57 38.85 19.40 11.24
C ARG A 57 38.64 19.23 9.74
N VAL A 58 39.17 20.12 8.92
CA VAL A 58 38.91 20.15 7.46
C VAL A 58 39.34 18.85 6.77
N GLU A 59 40.45 18.25 7.19
CA GLU A 59 41.02 17.03 6.61
C GLU A 59 40.20 15.76 6.89
N LYS A 60 39.27 15.79 7.86
CA LYS A 60 38.39 14.64 8.11
C LYS A 60 37.27 14.55 7.09
N LYS A 61 37.12 13.39 6.46
CA LYS A 61 35.99 13.07 5.57
C LYS A 61 34.67 13.35 6.28
N LYS A 62 33.85 14.19 5.64
CA LYS A 62 32.53 14.59 6.08
C LYS A 62 31.50 13.65 5.47
N ILE A 63 30.91 12.82 6.31
CA ILE A 63 29.84 11.90 5.92
C ILE A 63 28.64 12.24 6.78
N VAL A 64 27.46 12.33 6.17
CA VAL A 64 26.20 12.47 6.92
C VAL A 64 26.08 11.24 7.82
N LYS A 65 26.04 11.48 9.13
CA LYS A 65 25.83 10.44 10.14
C LYS A 65 24.43 10.56 10.70
N LYS A 66 23.85 9.40 11.00
CA LYS A 66 22.58 9.24 11.68
C LYS A 66 22.84 8.67 13.06
N PHE A 67 22.05 9.09 14.04
CA PHE A 67 22.17 8.63 15.42
C PHE A 67 20.78 8.29 15.94
N GLN A 68 20.66 7.26 16.77
CA GLN A 68 19.48 7.10 17.62
C GLN A 68 19.46 8.24 18.63
N CYS A 69 18.32 8.88 18.84
CA CYS A 69 18.23 10.05 19.69
C CYS A 69 17.12 9.93 20.74
N LYS A 70 17.39 10.53 21.90
CA LYS A 70 16.42 10.62 22.99
C LYS A 70 16.55 11.96 23.69
N LEU A 71 15.49 12.76 23.64
CA LEU A 71 15.38 14.05 24.33
C LEU A 71 14.51 13.87 25.57
N ILE A 72 15.08 14.13 26.74
CA ILE A 72 14.43 14.01 28.04
C ILE A 72 14.39 15.38 28.71
N VAL A 73 13.21 15.80 29.16
CA VAL A 73 13.04 17.06 29.90
C VAL A 73 12.19 16.77 31.14
N ASN A 74 12.64 17.22 32.31
CA ASN A 74 11.95 17.00 33.58
C ASN A 74 11.57 15.52 33.81
N ASN A 75 12.52 14.61 33.51
CA ASN A 75 12.36 13.16 33.62
C ASN A 75 11.23 12.56 32.74
N ARG A 76 10.84 13.26 31.67
CA ARG A 76 9.88 12.79 30.67
C ARG A 76 10.55 12.76 29.31
N ILE A 77 10.37 11.66 28.58
CA ILE A 77 10.83 11.54 27.20
C ILE A 77 9.93 12.44 26.35
N LEU A 78 10.53 13.47 25.74
CA LEU A 78 9.85 14.34 24.79
C LEU A 78 10.06 13.88 23.35
N LEU A 79 11.17 13.25 23.01
CA LEU A 79 11.38 12.73 21.66
C LEU A 79 12.25 11.47 21.74
N ASP A 80 11.83 10.40 21.06
CA ASP A 80 12.56 9.15 20.93
C ASP A 80 12.49 8.71 19.46
N GLY A 81 13.63 8.72 18.77
CA GLY A 81 13.70 8.49 17.32
C GLY A 81 15.12 8.66 16.78
N SER A 82 15.28 9.38 15.68
CA SER A 82 16.56 9.54 14.99
C SER A 82 17.02 10.99 14.90
N ALA A 83 18.33 11.23 14.98
CA ALA A 83 18.96 12.52 14.75
C ALA A 83 19.73 12.52 13.43
N LYS A 84 19.53 13.56 12.62
CA LYS A 84 20.28 13.86 11.40
C LYS A 84 21.29 14.96 11.68
N MET A 85 22.53 14.76 11.28
CA MET A 85 23.51 15.84 11.26
C MET A 85 23.24 16.79 10.08
N VAL A 86 22.97 18.06 10.37
CA VAL A 86 22.58 19.09 9.38
C VAL A 86 23.79 19.93 8.96
N GLN A 87 24.61 20.36 9.94
CA GLN A 87 25.73 21.25 9.70
C GLN A 87 26.91 20.92 10.62
N ILE A 88 28.13 21.11 10.12
CA ILE A 88 29.36 21.05 10.90
C ILE A 88 30.14 22.33 10.66
N THR A 89 30.63 22.93 11.73
CA THR A 89 31.58 24.05 11.70
C THR A 89 32.83 23.70 12.50
N GLU A 90 33.78 24.64 12.60
CA GLU A 90 34.97 24.48 13.44
C GLU A 90 34.62 24.29 14.94
N LYS A 91 33.51 24.89 15.38
CA LYS A 91 33.15 25.02 16.80
C LYS A 91 31.93 24.21 17.22
N GLU A 92 31.06 23.81 16.30
CA GLU A 92 29.77 23.19 16.63
C GLU A 92 29.28 22.24 15.54
N VAL A 93 28.43 21.31 15.96
CA VAL A 93 27.64 20.43 15.09
C VAL A 93 26.18 20.75 15.32
N LYS A 94 25.41 20.95 14.24
CA LYS A 94 23.95 21.08 14.31
C LYS A 94 23.30 19.77 13.93
N VAL A 95 22.34 19.34 14.74
CA VAL A 95 21.56 18.13 14.52
C VAL A 95 20.06 18.46 14.53
N GLN A 96 19.30 17.78 13.69
CA GLN A 96 17.85 17.80 13.71
C GLN A 96 17.35 16.50 14.33
N LEU A 97 16.50 16.57 15.35
CA LEU A 97 15.91 15.41 15.98
C LEU A 97 14.54 15.12 15.33
N LEU A 98 14.27 13.86 15.02
CA LEU A 98 13.08 13.40 14.31
C LEU A 98 12.46 12.21 15.06
N GLY A 99 11.13 12.16 15.16
CA GLY A 99 10.40 11.07 15.80
C GLY A 99 9.12 10.71 15.07
N GLY A 100 8.69 9.46 15.22
CA GLY A 100 7.47 8.93 14.63
C GLY A 100 7.51 8.96 13.10
N ASN A 101 6.45 9.45 12.45
CA ASN A 101 6.39 9.46 10.98
C ASN A 101 7.52 10.28 10.33
N SER A 102 8.00 11.34 10.99
CA SER A 102 9.13 12.14 10.51
C SER A 102 10.44 11.36 10.46
N GLU A 103 10.63 10.38 11.35
CA GLU A 103 11.77 9.46 11.31
C GLU A 103 11.68 8.54 10.08
N ILE A 104 10.51 7.99 9.77
CA ILE A 104 10.33 7.10 8.61
C ILE A 104 10.57 7.83 7.29
N ASN A 105 10.06 9.05 7.14
CA ASN A 105 10.30 9.88 5.97
C ASN A 105 11.82 10.10 5.75
N PHE A 106 12.53 10.38 6.84
CA PHE A 106 13.98 10.56 6.80
C PHE A 106 14.77 9.28 6.52
N LEU A 107 14.35 8.14 7.09
CA LEU A 107 14.94 6.83 6.76
C LEU A 107 14.73 6.48 5.28
N SER A 108 13.63 6.93 4.69
CA SER A 108 13.32 6.71 3.28
C SER A 108 14.20 7.58 2.35
N GLU A 109 14.33 8.87 2.63
CA GLU A 109 15.02 9.82 1.73
C GLU A 109 16.55 9.70 1.76
N ASP A 110 17.17 9.55 2.94
CA ASP A 110 18.63 9.66 3.07
C ASP A 110 19.38 8.33 3.11
N SER A 111 18.70 7.22 3.44
CA SER A 111 19.36 5.90 3.56
C SER A 111 19.14 4.98 2.35
N LYS A 112 18.40 5.44 1.32
CA LYS A 112 18.05 4.61 0.15
C LYS A 112 17.51 3.24 0.58
N VAL A 113 16.66 3.23 1.60
CA VAL A 113 16.05 2.01 2.11
C VAL A 113 14.83 1.74 1.27
N TYR A 114 14.80 0.58 0.61
CA TYR A 114 13.69 0.16 -0.22
C TYR A 114 13.06 -1.13 0.30
N ILE A 115 11.74 -1.24 0.19
CA ILE A 115 10.95 -2.35 0.77
C ILE A 115 11.23 -3.69 0.08
N ASP A 116 11.70 -3.65 -1.16
CA ASP A 116 12.10 -4.80 -1.97
C ASP A 116 13.53 -5.29 -1.67
N GLU A 117 14.30 -4.52 -0.90
CA GLU A 117 15.65 -4.88 -0.44
C GLU A 117 15.66 -5.27 1.05
N MET A 118 14.54 -5.12 1.76
CA MET A 118 14.40 -5.50 3.17
C MET A 118 14.39 -7.01 3.37
N ASP A 119 14.88 -7.45 4.53
CA ASP A 119 14.65 -8.82 5.00
C ASP A 119 13.21 -8.97 5.50
N LEU A 120 12.32 -9.39 4.58
CA LEU A 120 10.93 -9.72 4.88
C LEU A 120 10.74 -11.20 5.22
N GLY A 121 11.84 -11.92 5.47
CA GLY A 121 11.87 -13.37 5.61
C GLY A 121 11.72 -14.09 4.28
N PHE A 122 11.34 -15.36 4.35
CA PHE A 122 11.09 -16.20 3.21
C PHE A 122 9.99 -17.20 3.57
N ALA A 123 9.19 -17.60 2.58
CA ALA A 123 8.31 -18.75 2.72
C ALA A 123 9.16 -20.02 2.71
N GLY A 124 9.50 -20.50 3.90
CA GLY A 124 10.22 -21.75 4.09
C GLY A 124 9.35 -22.96 3.75
N VAL A 125 9.98 -23.97 3.15
CA VAL A 125 9.40 -25.30 2.98
C VAL A 125 9.97 -26.18 4.09
N ASP A 126 9.15 -26.56 5.06
CA ASP A 126 9.58 -27.48 6.12
C ASP A 126 9.38 -28.93 5.65
N LEU A 127 10.48 -29.57 5.24
CA LEU A 127 10.50 -30.97 4.81
C LEU A 127 10.58 -31.85 6.08
N THR A 128 9.44 -32.22 6.65
CA THR A 128 9.41 -33.22 7.72
C THR A 128 9.08 -34.60 7.15
N GLU A 129 9.99 -35.56 7.35
CA GLU A 129 9.75 -36.96 7.03
C GLU A 129 8.65 -37.54 7.93
N SER A 130 7.49 -37.84 7.33
CA SER A 130 6.77 -39.13 7.43
C SER A 130 5.25 -38.96 7.42
N ALA A 131 4.64 -39.37 6.31
CA ALA A 131 3.40 -40.15 6.35
C ALA A 131 3.65 -41.35 5.46
N GLY A 132 3.80 -42.52 6.08
CA GLY A 132 4.26 -43.74 5.43
C GLY A 132 3.37 -44.23 4.29
N TRP A 133 4.05 -44.73 3.25
CA TRP A 133 3.66 -45.74 2.26
C TRP A 133 2.24 -45.66 1.66
N GLY A 134 2.09 -45.46 0.35
CA GLY A 134 2.79 -46.25 -0.66
C GLY A 134 3.35 -45.44 -1.83
N THR A 135 4.63 -45.72 -2.09
CA THR A 135 5.43 -45.43 -3.29
C THR A 135 5.87 -43.98 -3.52
N ALA A 136 7.01 -43.66 -2.89
CA ALA A 136 8.14 -42.89 -3.42
C ALA A 136 7.81 -41.65 -4.27
N ASN A 137 7.37 -40.60 -3.58
CA ASN A 137 8.12 -39.35 -3.44
C ASN A 137 7.30 -38.26 -2.74
N SER A 138 6.04 -38.54 -2.34
CA SER A 138 5.04 -37.57 -1.83
C SER A 138 5.54 -36.73 -0.65
N GLN A 139 6.23 -35.64 -0.94
CA GLN A 139 6.56 -34.59 0.01
C GLN A 139 5.28 -33.79 0.26
N ILE A 140 4.69 -33.97 1.43
CA ILE A 140 3.56 -33.15 1.87
C ILE A 140 4.14 -31.83 2.40
N PHE A 141 3.96 -30.77 1.62
CA PHE A 141 4.36 -29.41 1.98
C PHE A 141 3.44 -28.85 3.06
N VAL A 142 3.94 -28.68 4.29
CA VAL A 142 3.25 -27.89 5.31
C VAL A 142 3.69 -26.44 5.17
N ILE A 143 3.00 -25.73 4.29
CA ILE A 143 2.98 -24.26 4.30
C ILE A 143 1.98 -23.86 5.39
N ASP A 144 2.26 -22.83 6.18
CA ASP A 144 1.22 -22.19 6.99
C ASP A 144 0.22 -21.54 6.02
N TRP A 145 -0.78 -22.30 5.60
CA TRP A 145 -1.80 -21.94 4.61
C TRP A 145 -2.58 -20.67 4.96
N SER A 146 -2.45 -20.18 6.20
CA SER A 146 -3.05 -18.92 6.63
C SER A 146 -2.35 -17.66 6.09
N LYS A 147 -1.12 -17.77 5.55
CA LYS A 147 -0.27 -16.59 5.24
C LYS A 147 0.27 -16.50 3.80
N VAL A 148 0.16 -17.57 3.01
CA VAL A 148 0.75 -17.66 1.67
C VAL A 148 -0.15 -18.46 0.75
N ILE A 149 -0.40 -17.94 -0.45
CA ILE A 149 -1.22 -18.60 -1.47
C ILE A 149 -0.47 -18.57 -2.80
N TRP A 150 -0.55 -19.66 -3.54
CA TRP A 150 0.28 -19.88 -4.72
C TRP A 150 -0.59 -19.84 -5.96
N THR A 151 -0.14 -19.13 -7.00
CA THR A 151 -0.65 -19.36 -8.35
C THR A 151 0.52 -19.45 -9.31
N CYS A 152 0.41 -20.34 -10.28
CA CYS A 152 1.38 -20.51 -11.32
C CYS A 152 0.96 -19.65 -12.52
N THR A 153 1.81 -18.69 -12.90
CA THR A 153 1.56 -17.72 -13.98
C THR A 153 2.41 -18.04 -15.20
N ARG A 154 2.00 -19.07 -15.94
CA ARG A 154 2.19 -19.28 -17.38
C ARG A 154 1.72 -20.70 -17.70
N GLY A 155 0.53 -20.83 -18.27
CA GLY A 155 0.10 -22.06 -18.95
C GLY A 155 0.03 -23.35 -18.12
N TYR A 156 0.12 -23.29 -16.80
CA TYR A 156 -0.14 -24.42 -15.92
C TYR A 156 -0.74 -23.86 -14.64
N VAL A 157 -2.06 -23.88 -14.47
CA VAL A 157 -2.67 -23.87 -13.12
C VAL A 157 -2.66 -25.30 -12.63
N ARG A 158 -1.47 -25.81 -12.35
CA ARG A 158 -1.33 -27.17 -11.83
C ARG A 158 -1.62 -27.14 -10.33
N PHE A 159 -2.89 -27.17 -9.96
CA PHE A 159 -3.32 -27.74 -8.67
C PHE A 159 -3.04 -29.24 -8.73
N VAL A 160 -1.76 -29.64 -8.66
CA VAL A 160 -1.41 -31.05 -8.61
C VAL A 160 -1.28 -31.48 -7.15
N PRO A 161 -2.11 -32.41 -6.68
CA PRO A 161 -1.69 -33.40 -5.70
C PRO A 161 -0.89 -34.51 -6.40
N LYS A 162 -0.05 -34.17 -7.39
CA LYS A 162 0.80 -35.12 -8.09
C LYS A 162 2.13 -34.46 -8.44
N GLU A 163 3.13 -34.90 -7.70
CA GLU A 163 4.52 -34.58 -7.92
C GLU A 163 4.89 -34.86 -9.36
N VAL A 164 5.51 -33.87 -10.00
CA VAL A 164 6.32 -34.13 -11.19
C VAL A 164 7.69 -33.56 -10.89
N TYR A 165 8.55 -34.42 -10.35
CA TYR A 165 9.99 -34.27 -10.50
C TYR A 165 10.29 -34.56 -11.98
N ASP A 166 10.66 -33.51 -12.72
CA ASP A 166 11.19 -33.64 -14.07
C ASP A 166 12.72 -33.56 -13.98
N GLU A 167 13.38 -34.68 -14.28
CA GLU A 167 14.85 -34.83 -14.28
C GLU A 167 15.56 -33.87 -15.26
N THR A 168 14.82 -33.26 -16.19
CA THR A 168 15.33 -32.28 -17.17
C THR A 168 15.02 -30.83 -16.83
N LEU A 169 14.07 -30.51 -15.94
CA LEU A 169 13.53 -29.13 -15.78
C LEU A 169 13.67 -28.48 -14.40
N GLY A 170 14.10 -29.19 -13.35
CA GLY A 170 14.22 -28.58 -12.02
C GLY A 170 12.89 -28.06 -11.45
N TRP A 171 12.92 -27.35 -10.32
CA TRP A 171 11.72 -26.96 -9.56
C TRP A 171 10.72 -26.16 -10.42
N SER A 172 9.46 -26.58 -10.42
CA SER A 172 8.37 -25.95 -11.20
C SER A 172 8.23 -24.44 -10.92
N HIS A 173 7.82 -23.69 -11.93
CA HIS A 173 7.48 -22.27 -11.95
C HIS A 173 6.32 -21.87 -11.00
N ILE A 174 6.55 -21.86 -9.68
CA ILE A 174 5.52 -21.47 -8.69
C ILE A 174 5.74 -20.02 -8.22
N ALA A 175 4.70 -19.18 -8.34
CA ALA A 175 4.70 -17.83 -7.79
C ALA A 175 3.92 -17.79 -6.46
N PHE A 176 4.49 -17.10 -5.48
CA PHE A 176 3.94 -16.95 -4.13
C PHE A 176 3.30 -15.58 -3.98
N HIS A 177 2.02 -15.52 -3.62
CA HIS A 177 1.33 -14.30 -3.26
C HIS A 177 1.36 -14.11 -1.75
N TYR A 178 1.71 -12.92 -1.32
CA TYR A 178 1.89 -12.59 0.09
C TYR A 178 0.81 -11.66 0.58
N ASN A 179 0.34 -11.90 1.80
CA ASN A 179 -0.65 -11.05 2.45
C ASN A 179 -0.07 -9.63 2.67
N LEU A 180 -0.81 -8.61 2.23
CA LEU A 180 -0.38 -7.22 2.27
C LEU A 180 -0.16 -6.74 3.71
N ILE A 181 -1.04 -7.11 4.64
CA ILE A 181 -0.99 -6.67 6.03
C ILE A 181 0.16 -7.36 6.77
N ASP A 182 0.41 -8.64 6.53
CA ASP A 182 1.54 -9.36 7.12
C ASP A 182 2.90 -8.84 6.61
N MET A 183 2.99 -8.49 5.32
CA MET A 183 4.17 -7.80 4.79
C MET A 183 4.36 -6.44 5.48
N LEU A 184 3.29 -5.67 5.64
CA LEU A 184 3.34 -4.39 6.35
C LEU A 184 3.83 -4.54 7.79
N ARG A 185 3.39 -5.59 8.51
CA ARG A 185 3.88 -5.92 9.87
C ARG A 185 5.39 -6.15 9.88
N THR A 186 5.90 -6.90 8.90
CA THR A 186 7.32 -7.23 8.79
C THR A 186 8.15 -6.01 8.40
N ILE A 187 7.64 -5.15 7.52
CA ILE A 187 8.25 -3.86 7.15
C ILE A 187 8.36 -2.95 8.39
N PHE A 188 7.27 -2.77 9.16
CA PHE A 188 7.33 -1.97 10.39
C PHE A 188 8.31 -2.55 11.42
N LYS A 189 8.37 -3.88 11.55
CA LYS A 189 9.33 -4.54 12.44
C LYS A 189 10.78 -4.23 12.05
N ASN A 190 11.10 -4.25 10.75
CA ASN A 190 12.42 -3.84 10.24
C ASN A 190 12.72 -2.35 10.50
N LEU A 191 11.68 -1.51 10.54
CA LEU A 191 11.79 -0.09 10.90
C LEU A 191 11.81 0.16 12.41
N GLY A 192 11.77 -0.89 13.24
CA GLY A 192 11.84 -0.79 14.70
C GLY A 192 10.50 -0.51 15.38
N TYR A 193 9.37 -0.74 14.70
CA TYR A 193 8.02 -0.56 15.23
C TYR A 193 7.17 -1.84 15.10
N GLU A 194 6.16 -2.00 15.95
CA GLU A 194 5.13 -3.03 15.85
C GLU A 194 3.83 -2.43 15.31
N LEU A 195 3.26 -3.01 14.24
CA LEU A 195 1.93 -2.62 13.77
C LEU A 195 0.85 -3.15 14.73
N GLY A 196 0.16 -2.24 15.41
CA GLY A 196 -0.97 -2.54 16.29
C GLY A 196 -2.20 -3.04 15.53
N ALA A 197 -3.15 -3.60 16.27
CA ALA A 197 -4.42 -4.05 15.71
C ALA A 197 -5.22 -2.88 15.14
N SER A 198 -5.85 -3.08 13.99
CA SER A 198 -6.68 -2.06 13.32
C SER A 198 -7.87 -2.71 12.60
N PHE A 199 -8.68 -1.89 11.93
CA PHE A 199 -9.74 -2.41 11.06
C PHE A 199 -9.17 -3.19 9.85
N LEU A 200 -7.90 -3.00 9.50
CA LEU A 200 -7.24 -3.77 8.42
C LEU A 200 -7.03 -5.24 8.78
N ASP A 201 -7.13 -5.61 10.06
CA ASP A 201 -7.04 -6.99 10.55
C ASP A 201 -8.39 -7.71 10.55
N GLN A 202 -9.40 -7.12 9.91
CA GLN A 202 -10.76 -7.62 9.86
C GLN A 202 -11.17 -7.89 8.42
N ASP A 203 -12.09 -8.84 8.25
CA ASP A 203 -12.70 -9.11 6.94
C ASP A 203 -13.24 -7.80 6.32
N PRO A 204 -12.91 -7.50 5.04
CA PRO A 204 -12.14 -8.32 4.09
C PRO A 204 -10.66 -7.94 3.96
N TRP A 205 -10.19 -6.94 4.70
CA TRP A 205 -8.92 -6.26 4.43
C TRP A 205 -7.71 -7.13 4.78
N ASP A 206 -7.88 -8.03 5.74
CA ASP A 206 -6.91 -9.06 6.11
C ASP A 206 -6.81 -10.19 5.06
N LYS A 207 -7.58 -10.12 3.97
CA LYS A 207 -7.56 -11.04 2.82
C LYS A 207 -6.98 -10.44 1.55
N LEU A 208 -6.29 -9.30 1.66
CA LEU A 208 -5.60 -8.69 0.53
C LEU A 208 -4.20 -9.29 0.35
N TYR A 209 -3.93 -9.74 -0.87
CA TYR A 209 -2.65 -10.30 -1.27
C TYR A 209 -2.04 -9.50 -2.42
N VAL A 210 -0.71 -9.36 -2.40
CA VAL A 210 0.04 -8.80 -3.54
C VAL A 210 0.19 -9.89 -4.59
N ALA A 211 -0.34 -9.61 -5.78
CA ALA A 211 -0.27 -10.49 -6.93
C ALA A 211 1.12 -10.40 -7.56
N THR A 212 1.74 -11.57 -7.82
CA THR A 212 3.04 -11.63 -8.49
C THR A 212 3.13 -12.80 -9.47
N ALA A 213 3.95 -12.61 -10.51
CA ALA A 213 4.36 -13.66 -11.43
C ALA A 213 5.83 -14.08 -11.20
N ASN A 214 6.47 -13.56 -10.15
CA ASN A 214 7.83 -13.91 -9.80
C ASN A 214 7.90 -15.27 -9.13
N TYR A 215 8.77 -16.13 -9.65
CA TYR A 215 9.06 -17.45 -9.08
C TYR A 215 10.00 -17.33 -7.89
N THR A 216 9.48 -16.75 -6.80
CA THR A 216 10.28 -16.44 -5.63
C THR A 216 9.53 -16.69 -4.33
N ASN A 217 10.22 -17.31 -3.38
CA ASN A 217 9.76 -17.51 -2.01
C ASN A 217 10.19 -16.35 -1.09
N HIS A 218 10.71 -15.24 -1.65
CA HIS A 218 11.06 -14.04 -0.91
C HIS A 218 9.99 -12.97 -1.13
N PRO A 219 9.26 -12.53 -0.08
CA PRO A 219 8.21 -11.52 -0.22
C PRO A 219 8.72 -10.20 -0.80
N SER A 220 9.94 -9.78 -0.43
CA SER A 220 10.55 -8.52 -0.89
C SER A 220 10.67 -8.44 -2.41
N HIS A 221 10.93 -9.57 -3.07
CA HIS A 221 11.02 -9.65 -4.54
C HIS A 221 9.67 -9.50 -5.26
N THR A 222 8.55 -9.44 -4.53
CA THR A 222 7.20 -9.22 -5.09
C THR A 222 6.76 -7.77 -5.00
N LEU A 223 7.56 -6.93 -4.36
CA LEU A 223 7.25 -5.52 -4.11
C LEU A 223 7.92 -4.62 -5.16
N PRO A 224 7.30 -3.47 -5.49
CA PRO A 224 7.92 -2.43 -6.31
C PRO A 224 9.14 -1.82 -5.59
N HIS A 225 9.97 -1.08 -6.33
CA HIS A 225 11.17 -0.42 -5.78
C HIS A 225 10.79 0.87 -5.04
N TRP A 226 10.07 0.71 -3.94
CA TRP A 226 9.49 1.79 -3.17
C TRP A 226 10.24 1.98 -1.87
N THR A 227 10.39 3.23 -1.44
CA THR A 227 10.76 3.50 -0.05
C THR A 227 9.58 3.21 0.88
N PRO A 228 9.81 2.97 2.19
CA PRO A 228 8.73 2.84 3.16
C PRO A 228 7.74 4.01 3.12
N LYS A 229 8.23 5.24 2.92
CA LYS A 229 7.38 6.43 2.75
C LYS A 229 6.41 6.27 1.58
N ASN A 230 6.91 5.83 0.41
CA ASN A 230 6.05 5.62 -0.76
C ASN A 230 4.95 4.60 -0.48
N LEU A 231 5.29 3.47 0.16
CA LEU A 231 4.31 2.46 0.56
C LEU A 231 3.24 3.04 1.50
N LEU A 232 3.66 3.76 2.54
CA LEU A 232 2.72 4.38 3.49
C LEU A 232 1.81 5.39 2.81
N ASP A 233 2.35 6.20 1.89
CA ASP A 233 1.56 7.18 1.16
C ASP A 233 0.54 6.51 0.23
N GLU A 234 0.91 5.44 -0.49
CA GLU A 234 -0.05 4.68 -1.31
C GLU A 234 -1.12 3.98 -0.46
N LEU A 235 -0.77 3.42 0.71
CA LEU A 235 -1.74 2.80 1.62
C LEU A 235 -2.70 3.83 2.24
N LYS A 236 -2.20 5.02 2.63
CA LYS A 236 -3.04 6.14 3.09
C LYS A 236 -4.05 6.53 2.03
N LYS A 237 -3.62 6.61 0.77
CA LYS A 237 -4.50 6.96 -0.36
C LYS A 237 -5.52 5.87 -0.64
N LEU A 238 -5.13 4.59 -0.65
CA LEU A 238 -6.04 3.49 -0.95
C LEU A 238 -7.14 3.37 0.13
N PHE A 239 -6.76 3.34 1.41
CA PHE A 239 -7.68 3.03 2.51
C PHE A 239 -8.26 4.27 3.21
N ASN A 240 -7.85 5.49 2.84
CA ASN A 240 -8.19 6.73 3.55
C ASN A 240 -7.88 6.65 5.05
N ILE A 241 -6.63 6.32 5.36
CA ILE A 241 -6.13 6.12 6.72
C ILE A 241 -5.02 7.11 7.09
N THR A 242 -4.78 7.23 8.38
CA THR A 242 -3.61 7.90 8.96
C THR A 242 -2.85 6.91 9.86
N PHE A 243 -1.53 6.84 9.69
CA PHE A 243 -0.66 6.06 10.59
C PHE A 243 -0.26 6.91 11.79
N VAL A 244 -0.58 6.43 13.00
CA VAL A 244 -0.26 7.10 14.27
C VAL A 244 0.86 6.33 14.96
N PHE A 245 1.97 7.01 15.24
CA PHE A 245 3.16 6.44 15.84
C PHE A 245 3.20 6.70 17.35
N ASP A 246 3.30 5.63 18.13
CA ASP A 246 3.66 5.66 19.54
C ASP A 246 5.16 5.38 19.68
N GLN A 247 5.91 6.47 19.83
CA GLN A 247 7.38 6.44 19.94
C GLN A 247 7.87 5.74 21.21
N LEU A 248 7.08 5.75 22.29
CA LEU A 248 7.47 5.20 23.59
C LEU A 248 7.35 3.68 23.61
N ASN A 249 6.23 3.17 23.10
CA ASN A 249 5.97 1.73 23.01
C ASN A 249 6.48 1.12 21.70
N LYS A 250 7.03 1.94 20.80
CA LYS A 250 7.44 1.56 19.44
C LYS A 250 6.31 0.84 18.70
N LYS A 251 5.11 1.42 18.73
CA LYS A 251 3.92 0.90 18.05
C LYS A 251 3.41 1.86 16.98
N VAL A 252 2.81 1.32 15.93
CA VAL A 252 2.13 2.10 14.87
C VAL A 252 0.71 1.58 14.73
N THR A 253 -0.27 2.47 14.63
CA THR A 253 -1.67 2.09 14.42
C THR A 253 -2.20 2.76 13.16
N ALA A 254 -2.84 1.99 12.28
CA ALA A 254 -3.61 2.52 11.16
C ALA A 254 -5.00 2.93 11.65
N VAL A 255 -5.34 4.21 11.53
CA VAL A 255 -6.62 4.78 11.97
C VAL A 255 -7.38 5.28 10.74
N ALA A 256 -8.64 4.88 10.58
CA ALA A 256 -9.49 5.40 9.53
C ALA A 256 -9.74 6.91 9.71
N ASN A 257 -9.59 7.69 8.63
CA ASN A 257 -9.76 9.14 8.70
C ASN A 257 -11.20 9.54 9.08
N SER A 258 -12.18 8.72 8.73
CA SER A 258 -13.59 8.89 9.10
C SER A 258 -13.84 8.87 10.60
N THR A 259 -12.99 8.19 11.38
CA THR A 259 -13.15 8.05 12.84
C THR A 259 -12.02 8.69 13.64
N PHE A 260 -11.03 9.31 12.98
CA PHE A 260 -9.78 9.77 13.60
C PHE A 260 -9.97 10.60 14.88
N PHE A 261 -10.93 11.54 14.89
CA PHE A 261 -11.19 12.40 16.06
C PHE A 261 -12.32 11.90 16.97
N SER A 262 -12.98 10.77 16.67
CA SER A 262 -14.23 10.37 17.33
C SER A 262 -14.05 9.96 18.79
N GLU A 263 -12.91 9.36 19.13
CA GLU A 263 -12.62 8.83 20.47
C GLU A 263 -11.59 9.67 21.24
N LEU A 264 -11.13 10.78 20.65
CA LEU A 264 -10.08 11.60 21.24
C LEU A 264 -10.66 12.65 22.19
N PRO A 265 -10.09 12.81 23.41
CA PRO A 265 -10.46 13.89 24.30
C PRO A 265 -10.25 15.26 23.64
N VAL A 266 -11.01 16.26 24.07
CA VAL A 266 -10.86 17.64 23.60
C VAL A 266 -9.83 18.40 24.44
N ASN A 267 -9.02 19.23 23.80
CA ASN A 267 -8.17 20.22 24.45
C ASN A 267 -8.91 21.56 24.54
N SER A 268 -9.45 21.88 25.72
CA SER A 268 -9.96 23.24 25.99
C SER A 268 -8.78 24.15 26.37
N ILE A 269 -8.57 25.21 25.60
CA ILE A 269 -7.48 26.17 25.84
C ILE A 269 -8.01 27.60 25.84
N GLU A 270 -7.41 28.43 26.69
CA GLU A 270 -7.57 29.88 26.64
C GLU A 270 -6.42 30.49 25.84
N VAL A 271 -6.76 31.14 24.73
CA VAL A 271 -5.80 31.79 23.85
C VAL A 271 -5.59 33.24 24.26
N THR A 272 -4.40 33.77 23.96
CA THR A 272 -4.13 35.21 24.04
C THR A 272 -5.02 35.98 23.05
N ASP A 273 -5.24 37.26 23.28
CA ASP A 273 -6.04 38.09 22.37
C ASP A 273 -5.38 38.33 21.00
N GLU A 274 -4.06 38.09 20.90
CA GLU A 274 -3.30 38.15 19.66
C GLU A 274 -3.44 36.84 18.86
N PHE A 275 -3.86 36.94 17.59
CA PHE A 275 -3.87 35.85 16.62
C PHE A 275 -3.52 36.37 15.22
N SER A 276 -3.03 35.49 14.35
CA SER A 276 -2.93 35.74 12.91
C SER A 276 -3.65 34.65 12.13
N VAL A 277 -4.12 34.97 10.92
CA VAL A 277 -4.74 34.01 10.02
C VAL A 277 -4.05 34.09 8.67
N GLU A 278 -3.51 32.96 8.23
CA GLU A 278 -2.99 32.80 6.88
C GLU A 278 -4.14 32.31 5.99
N MET A 279 -4.40 33.05 4.91
CA MET A 279 -5.45 32.72 3.94
C MET A 279 -4.83 32.12 2.68
N SER A 280 -5.39 31.02 2.18
CA SER A 280 -4.98 30.40 0.92
C SER A 280 -6.16 30.23 -0.03
N GLU A 281 -5.93 30.45 -1.33
CA GLU A 281 -6.94 30.17 -2.37
C GLU A 281 -7.09 28.66 -2.61
N GLU A 282 -6.00 27.92 -2.43
CA GLU A 282 -5.94 26.46 -2.52
C GLU A 282 -6.13 25.80 -1.15
N ASN A 283 -6.78 24.64 -1.12
CA ASN A 283 -6.79 23.81 0.09
C ASN A 283 -5.38 23.24 0.29
N SER A 284 -4.70 23.69 1.35
CA SER A 284 -3.31 23.30 1.64
C SER A 284 -3.15 21.88 2.21
N SER A 285 -4.24 21.09 2.29
CA SER A 285 -4.20 19.80 2.96
C SER A 285 -3.50 18.73 2.11
N GLN A 286 -2.59 17.98 2.74
CA GLN A 286 -2.12 16.69 2.23
C GLN A 286 -3.16 15.56 2.44
N SER A 287 -4.38 15.90 2.85
CA SER A 287 -5.46 14.95 3.10
C SER A 287 -6.07 14.49 1.79
N VAL A 288 -6.03 13.19 1.53
CA VAL A 288 -6.56 12.51 0.32
C VAL A 288 -8.09 12.63 0.18
N SER A 289 -8.74 13.24 1.16
CA SER A 289 -10.19 13.36 1.30
C SER A 289 -10.89 14.22 0.23
N SER A 290 -10.18 15.13 -0.43
CA SER A 290 -10.77 16.07 -1.41
C SER A 290 -10.47 15.76 -2.87
N ASP A 291 -9.44 14.94 -3.15
CA ASP A 291 -8.96 14.74 -4.52
C ASP A 291 -9.81 13.73 -5.29
N ASN A 292 -9.85 13.82 -6.61
CA ASN A 292 -10.40 12.76 -7.45
C ASN A 292 -9.41 11.59 -7.50
N LEU A 293 -9.89 10.37 -7.30
CA LEU A 293 -9.05 9.18 -7.23
C LEU A 293 -9.28 8.28 -8.44
N SER A 294 -8.21 7.78 -9.02
CA SER A 294 -8.24 6.74 -10.06
C SER A 294 -7.16 5.71 -9.81
N TYR A 295 -7.36 4.47 -10.22
CA TYR A 295 -6.27 3.50 -10.25
C TYR A 295 -5.33 3.74 -11.42
N ASP A 296 -4.04 3.60 -11.17
CA ASP A 296 -3.02 3.38 -12.20
C ASP A 296 -3.01 1.88 -12.50
N MET A 297 -3.89 1.45 -13.41
CA MET A 297 -4.06 0.04 -13.76
C MET A 297 -2.80 -0.51 -14.42
N SER A 298 -2.57 -1.82 -14.31
CA SER A 298 -1.45 -2.47 -14.99
C SER A 298 -1.63 -2.47 -16.52
N ASP A 299 -0.57 -2.78 -17.27
CA ASP A 299 -0.64 -2.85 -18.73
C ASP A 299 -1.23 -4.19 -19.24
N SER A 300 -1.88 -4.96 -18.36
CA SER A 300 -2.48 -6.24 -18.72
C SER A 300 -3.63 -6.04 -19.70
N SER A 301 -3.60 -6.77 -20.81
CA SER A 301 -4.70 -6.76 -21.77
C SER A 301 -6.02 -7.22 -21.15
N HIS A 302 -5.99 -8.05 -20.11
CA HIS A 302 -7.17 -8.55 -19.42
C HIS A 302 -7.87 -7.53 -18.51
N HIS A 303 -7.47 -6.25 -18.54
CA HIS A 303 -8.26 -5.14 -18.01
C HIS A 303 -9.35 -4.65 -18.97
N ASP A 304 -9.63 -5.41 -20.04
CA ASP A 304 -10.46 -5.08 -21.23
C ASP A 304 -11.62 -4.09 -21.02
N TYR A 305 -12.29 -4.08 -19.85
CA TYR A 305 -13.35 -3.12 -19.50
C TYR A 305 -13.45 -2.79 -18.00
N ASP A 306 -12.39 -3.06 -17.23
CA ASP A 306 -12.32 -2.74 -15.80
C ASP A 306 -12.43 -1.23 -15.55
N VAL A 307 -11.82 -0.45 -16.45
CA VAL A 307 -11.90 1.01 -16.53
C VAL A 307 -12.11 1.39 -17.99
N ILE A 308 -13.26 1.96 -18.33
CA ILE A 308 -13.52 2.36 -19.72
C ILE A 308 -12.90 3.73 -20.03
N ASP A 309 -12.66 4.03 -21.30
CA ASP A 309 -12.14 5.33 -21.74
C ASP A 309 -13.13 6.47 -21.41
N ASP A 310 -12.60 7.67 -21.11
CA ASP A 310 -13.40 8.86 -20.79
C ASP A 310 -14.36 9.24 -21.93
N ASN A 311 -13.97 9.07 -23.19
CA ASN A 311 -14.84 9.32 -24.35
C ASN A 311 -16.04 8.37 -24.34
N VAL A 312 -15.82 7.08 -24.06
CA VAL A 312 -16.90 6.09 -23.96
C VAL A 312 -17.79 6.42 -22.76
N ARG A 313 -17.19 6.71 -21.60
CA ARG A 313 -17.91 7.07 -20.38
C ARG A 313 -18.79 8.30 -20.58
N ASN A 314 -18.34 9.29 -21.35
CA ASN A 314 -19.07 10.55 -21.53
C ASN A 314 -20.09 10.51 -22.66
N ASN A 315 -19.81 9.75 -23.73
CA ASN A 315 -20.61 9.83 -24.98
C ASN A 315 -21.43 8.57 -25.29
N ALA A 316 -21.18 7.43 -24.65
CA ALA A 316 -21.98 6.23 -24.89
C ALA A 316 -23.44 6.43 -24.42
N PRO A 317 -24.44 5.92 -25.16
CA PRO A 317 -25.84 5.97 -24.74
C PRO A 317 -26.05 5.25 -23.39
N LYS A 318 -26.68 5.92 -22.43
CA LYS A 318 -26.95 5.39 -21.08
C LYS A 318 -28.45 5.24 -20.83
N LYS A 319 -28.83 4.14 -20.22
CA LYS A 319 -30.17 3.90 -19.64
C LYS A 319 -30.02 3.86 -18.13
N GLU A 320 -30.53 4.88 -17.44
CA GLU A 320 -30.40 5.05 -15.99
C GLU A 320 -31.56 4.36 -15.23
N PHE A 321 -31.24 3.63 -14.17
CA PHE A 321 -32.20 2.90 -13.32
C PHE A 321 -31.90 3.14 -11.84
N GLN A 322 -32.89 2.94 -10.97
CA GLN A 322 -32.70 3.15 -9.53
C GLN A 322 -31.91 2.03 -8.85
N THR A 323 -31.91 0.81 -9.43
CA THR A 323 -31.25 -0.37 -8.83
C THR A 323 -30.62 -1.26 -9.91
N SER A 324 -29.56 -2.00 -9.54
CA SER A 324 -28.93 -3.03 -10.39
C SER A 324 -29.94 -4.07 -10.91
N THR A 325 -30.94 -4.43 -10.11
CA THR A 325 -32.01 -5.39 -10.49
C THR A 325 -32.90 -4.84 -11.61
N GLN A 326 -33.28 -3.56 -11.53
CA GLN A 326 -34.06 -2.91 -12.59
C GLN A 326 -33.26 -2.79 -13.89
N ALA A 327 -31.98 -2.39 -13.79
CA ALA A 327 -31.08 -2.35 -14.94
C ALA A 327 -30.94 -3.73 -15.61
N ARG A 328 -30.77 -4.79 -14.81
CA ARG A 328 -30.70 -6.17 -15.32
C ARG A 328 -31.99 -6.62 -15.99
N THR A 329 -33.14 -6.26 -15.43
CA THR A 329 -34.45 -6.60 -16.00
C THR A 329 -34.65 -5.92 -17.36
N ALA A 330 -34.31 -4.63 -17.45
CA ALA A 330 -34.37 -3.88 -18.69
C ALA A 330 -33.39 -4.42 -19.75
N TYR A 331 -32.17 -4.79 -19.35
CA TYR A 331 -31.23 -5.46 -20.24
C TYR A 331 -31.80 -6.77 -20.79
N ASN A 332 -32.34 -7.64 -19.92
CA ASN A 332 -32.84 -8.95 -20.35
C ASN A 332 -34.00 -8.82 -21.36
N ALA A 333 -34.84 -7.79 -21.22
CA ALA A 333 -35.96 -7.48 -22.11
C ALA A 333 -35.57 -6.78 -23.43
N ALA A 334 -34.34 -6.25 -23.53
CA ALA A 334 -33.87 -5.52 -24.70
C ALA A 334 -33.46 -6.46 -25.85
N THR A 335 -33.51 -5.93 -27.08
CA THR A 335 -32.99 -6.62 -28.27
C THR A 335 -31.46 -6.78 -28.21
N GLU A 336 -30.89 -7.73 -28.97
CA GLU A 336 -29.42 -7.92 -28.98
C GLU A 336 -28.66 -6.67 -29.43
N ASP A 337 -29.20 -5.90 -30.38
CA ASP A 337 -28.60 -4.65 -30.84
C ASP A 337 -28.60 -3.58 -29.74
N GLU A 338 -29.72 -3.42 -29.04
CA GLU A 338 -29.81 -2.49 -27.90
C GLU A 338 -28.92 -2.89 -26.74
N LYS A 339 -28.72 -4.18 -26.50
CA LYS A 339 -27.82 -4.70 -25.47
C LYS A 339 -26.37 -4.26 -25.70
N LYS A 340 -25.94 -4.19 -26.96
CA LYS A 340 -24.55 -3.81 -27.35
C LYS A 340 -24.35 -2.29 -27.41
N LYS A 341 -25.41 -1.53 -27.71
CA LYS A 341 -25.32 -0.07 -27.94
C LYS A 341 -25.56 0.81 -26.70
N ASN A 342 -26.10 0.25 -25.63
CA ASN A 342 -26.46 1.01 -24.43
C ASN A 342 -25.71 0.49 -23.20
N ILE A 343 -25.25 1.42 -22.36
CA ILE A 343 -24.82 1.13 -21.00
C ILE A 343 -26.05 1.22 -20.09
N TYR A 344 -26.35 0.15 -19.36
CA TYR A 344 -27.41 0.11 -18.36
C TYR A 344 -26.78 0.47 -17.03
N CYS A 345 -27.17 1.62 -16.48
CA CYS A 345 -26.58 2.23 -15.31
C CYS A 345 -27.52 2.12 -14.10
N SER A 346 -26.94 1.92 -12.93
CA SER A 346 -27.56 2.14 -11.63
C SER A 346 -26.55 2.83 -10.70
N PRO A 347 -26.95 3.29 -9.50
CA PRO A 347 -26.02 3.92 -8.56
C PRO A 347 -24.80 3.06 -8.20
N THR A 348 -24.89 1.74 -8.34
CA THR A 348 -23.88 0.77 -7.90
C THR A 348 -23.31 -0.13 -9.01
N SER A 349 -23.80 -0.01 -10.25
CA SER A 349 -23.34 -0.86 -11.35
C SER A 349 -23.54 -0.25 -12.73
N LYS A 350 -22.62 -0.57 -13.64
CA LYS A 350 -22.70 -0.27 -15.07
C LYS A 350 -22.52 -1.57 -15.84
N MET A 351 -23.42 -1.85 -16.79
CA MET A 351 -23.42 -3.13 -17.50
C MET A 351 -23.78 -2.95 -18.97
N THR A 352 -23.20 -3.79 -19.83
CA THR A 352 -23.47 -3.80 -21.28
C THR A 352 -23.45 -5.23 -21.82
N GLY A 353 -23.95 -5.41 -23.04
CA GLY A 353 -23.84 -6.67 -23.78
C GLY A 353 -22.48 -6.79 -24.44
N TRP A 354 -21.77 -7.88 -24.14
CA TRP A 354 -20.45 -8.17 -24.68
C TRP A 354 -20.42 -9.52 -25.38
N ILE A 355 -19.72 -9.61 -26.50
CA ILE A 355 -19.57 -10.87 -27.23
C ILE A 355 -18.31 -11.56 -26.72
N ASN A 356 -18.48 -12.71 -26.07
CA ASN A 356 -17.38 -13.56 -25.67
C ASN A 356 -17.29 -14.76 -26.61
N GLU A 357 -16.06 -15.10 -26.99
CA GLU A 357 -15.76 -16.35 -27.68
C GLU A 357 -15.68 -17.50 -26.67
N TYR A 358 -16.15 -18.68 -27.08
CA TYR A 358 -16.01 -19.92 -26.34
C TYR A 358 -15.77 -21.09 -27.29
N LYS A 359 -15.09 -22.13 -26.80
CA LYS A 359 -14.87 -23.36 -27.55
C LYS A 359 -16.02 -24.34 -27.33
N ASP A 360 -16.54 -24.89 -28.42
CA ASP A 360 -17.49 -26.01 -28.43
C ASP A 360 -16.93 -27.12 -29.32
N GLY A 361 -16.19 -28.03 -28.69
CA GLY A 361 -15.31 -28.96 -29.42
C GLY A 361 -14.21 -28.19 -30.17
N GLU A 362 -14.05 -28.47 -31.46
CA GLU A 362 -13.09 -27.76 -32.32
C GLU A 362 -13.62 -26.43 -32.89
N ALA A 363 -14.91 -26.12 -32.68
CA ALA A 363 -15.51 -24.88 -33.19
C ALA A 363 -15.36 -23.74 -32.17
N ILE A 364 -14.93 -22.57 -32.66
CA ILE A 364 -15.02 -21.31 -31.91
C ILE A 364 -16.42 -20.74 -32.16
N LYS A 365 -17.16 -20.48 -31.09
CA LYS A 365 -18.49 -19.88 -31.12
C LYS A 365 -18.50 -18.59 -30.33
N GLU A 366 -19.42 -17.70 -30.69
CA GLU A 366 -19.64 -16.45 -30.00
C GLU A 366 -20.93 -16.52 -29.17
N ARG A 367 -20.94 -15.85 -28.02
CA ARG A 367 -22.13 -15.66 -27.20
C ARG A 367 -22.18 -14.23 -26.68
N LEU A 368 -23.35 -13.62 -26.81
CA LEU A 368 -23.65 -12.36 -26.14
C LEU A 368 -23.90 -12.60 -24.65
N GLU A 369 -23.11 -11.97 -23.80
CA GLU A 369 -23.19 -12.05 -22.36
C GLU A 369 -23.42 -10.67 -21.74
N LEU A 370 -24.04 -10.62 -20.56
CA LEU A 370 -24.04 -9.38 -19.78
C LEU A 370 -22.71 -9.27 -19.06
N THR A 371 -21.99 -8.22 -19.37
CA THR A 371 -20.71 -7.88 -18.75
C THR A 371 -20.85 -6.61 -17.94
N GLN A 372 -20.34 -6.64 -16.71
CA GLN A 372 -20.17 -5.42 -15.93
C GLN A 372 -18.93 -4.70 -16.45
N ILE A 373 -19.03 -3.39 -16.59
CA ILE A 373 -17.96 -2.55 -17.11
C ILE A 373 -17.69 -1.42 -16.13
N ASP A 374 -16.51 -0.82 -16.24
CA ASP A 374 -16.13 0.38 -15.50
C ASP A 374 -16.24 0.19 -13.97
N VAL A 375 -15.92 -1.01 -13.49
CA VAL A 375 -15.99 -1.43 -12.07
C VAL A 375 -15.03 -0.60 -11.21
N PHE A 376 -13.84 -0.35 -11.76
CA PHE A 376 -12.78 0.43 -11.11
C PHE A 376 -12.76 1.87 -11.62
N SER A 377 -13.93 2.41 -12.00
CA SER A 377 -14.04 3.79 -12.47
C SER A 377 -13.47 4.78 -11.46
N PRO A 378 -12.93 5.92 -11.92
CA PRO A 378 -12.45 6.97 -11.02
C PRO A 378 -13.54 7.43 -10.04
N LEU A 379 -13.16 7.74 -8.80
CA LEU A 379 -13.98 8.46 -7.85
C LEU A 379 -13.83 9.96 -8.13
N VAL A 380 -14.86 10.57 -8.71
CA VAL A 380 -14.90 12.00 -9.02
C VAL A 380 -15.73 12.72 -7.96
N ARG A 381 -15.09 13.56 -7.15
CA ARG A 381 -15.69 14.40 -6.11
C ARG A 381 -16.02 15.79 -6.65
N GLU A 382 -15.11 16.36 -7.44
CA GLU A 382 -15.28 17.66 -8.09
C GLU A 382 -14.79 17.59 -9.56
N GLU A 383 -15.57 18.07 -10.53
CA GLU A 383 -15.22 17.96 -11.96
C GLU A 383 -13.85 18.56 -12.33
N LYS A 384 -13.47 19.65 -11.65
CA LYS A 384 -12.18 20.34 -11.84
C LYS A 384 -11.24 20.17 -10.65
N GLY A 385 -11.52 19.19 -9.79
CA GLY A 385 -10.66 18.87 -8.65
C GLY A 385 -9.33 18.27 -9.10
N ASN A 386 -8.36 18.28 -8.18
CA ASN A 386 -7.07 17.63 -8.38
C ASN A 386 -7.27 16.14 -8.63
N LYS A 387 -6.50 15.58 -9.58
CA LYS A 387 -6.52 14.14 -9.88
C LYS A 387 -5.34 13.45 -9.21
N MET A 388 -5.58 12.30 -8.62
CA MET A 388 -4.57 11.48 -7.97
C MET A 388 -4.72 10.02 -8.43
N ALA A 389 -3.62 9.46 -8.92
CA ALA A 389 -3.54 8.06 -9.32
C ALA A 389 -3.03 7.19 -8.16
N LEU A 390 -3.67 6.05 -7.94
CA LEU A 390 -3.31 5.03 -6.96
C LEU A 390 -2.45 3.97 -7.64
N LYS A 391 -1.23 3.75 -7.14
CA LYS A 391 -0.30 2.73 -7.66
C LYS A 391 -0.50 1.37 -7.02
N ILE A 392 -1.20 1.29 -5.88
CA ILE A 392 -1.77 0.03 -5.42
C ILE A 392 -3.09 -0.17 -6.14
N CYS A 393 -3.14 -1.13 -7.07
CA CYS A 393 -4.26 -1.28 -7.99
C CYS A 393 -4.78 -2.73 -8.08
N PRO A 394 -6.04 -2.94 -8.51
CA PRO A 394 -6.55 -4.28 -8.75
C PRO A 394 -5.74 -5.01 -9.83
N VAL A 395 -5.37 -6.26 -9.59
CA VAL A 395 -4.80 -7.11 -10.63
C VAL A 395 -5.86 -7.46 -11.69
N ALA A 396 -5.46 -7.51 -12.96
CA ALA A 396 -6.34 -8.02 -14.01
C ALA A 396 -6.66 -9.50 -13.76
N ILE A 397 -7.90 -9.92 -13.98
CA ILE A 397 -8.29 -11.33 -13.87
C ILE A 397 -8.71 -11.83 -15.26
N GLY A 398 -7.83 -12.62 -15.89
CA GLY A 398 -8.06 -13.20 -17.20
C GLY A 398 -8.81 -14.53 -17.15
N LYS A 399 -9.55 -14.84 -18.21
CA LYS A 399 -10.15 -16.16 -18.43
C LYS A 399 -9.18 -17.00 -19.27
N TRP A 400 -8.84 -18.17 -18.78
CA TRP A 400 -7.96 -19.15 -19.43
C TRP A 400 -8.74 -20.42 -19.73
N VAL A 401 -8.51 -21.02 -20.89
CA VAL A 401 -9.19 -22.24 -21.32
C VAL A 401 -8.15 -23.26 -21.72
N GLU A 402 -8.15 -24.41 -21.05
CA GLU A 402 -7.24 -25.52 -21.28
C GLU A 402 -8.01 -26.78 -21.69
N GLU A 403 -7.42 -27.59 -22.56
CA GLU A 403 -7.95 -28.90 -22.93
C GLU A 403 -7.12 -29.98 -22.23
N GLU A 404 -7.71 -30.68 -21.28
CA GLU A 404 -7.07 -31.76 -20.52
C GLU A 404 -7.58 -33.12 -20.99
N GLU A 405 -6.68 -34.10 -21.17
CA GLU A 405 -7.07 -35.48 -21.44
C GLU A 405 -7.02 -36.31 -20.16
N ILE A 406 -8.19 -36.70 -19.63
CA ILE A 406 -8.32 -37.50 -18.41
C ILE A 406 -8.94 -38.85 -18.77
N TYR A 407 -8.22 -39.94 -18.49
CA TYR A 407 -8.64 -41.32 -18.81
C TYR A 407 -9.05 -41.53 -20.28
N GLY A 408 -8.33 -40.91 -21.23
CA GLY A 408 -8.61 -41.05 -22.67
C GLY A 408 -9.80 -40.21 -23.15
N ARG A 409 -10.27 -39.25 -22.36
CA ARG A 409 -11.33 -38.30 -22.73
C ARG A 409 -10.81 -36.87 -22.62
N LYS A 410 -10.97 -36.10 -23.70
CA LYS A 410 -10.71 -34.66 -23.75
C LYS A 410 -11.74 -33.90 -22.93
N HIS A 411 -11.28 -32.98 -22.09
CA HIS A 411 -12.07 -32.16 -21.19
C HIS A 411 -11.64 -30.70 -21.38
N ILE A 412 -12.59 -29.79 -21.53
CA ILE A 412 -12.29 -28.36 -21.56
C ILE A 412 -12.46 -27.83 -20.13
N VAL A 413 -11.38 -27.31 -19.57
CA VAL A 413 -11.38 -26.66 -18.26
C VAL A 413 -11.15 -25.17 -18.46
N GLU A 414 -11.95 -24.37 -17.79
CA GLU A 414 -11.86 -22.91 -17.84
C GLU A 414 -11.46 -22.41 -16.45
N TYR A 415 -10.45 -21.55 -16.37
CA TYR A 415 -9.90 -20.99 -15.14
C TYR A 415 -9.96 -19.46 -15.20
N ARG A 416 -10.16 -18.81 -14.06
CA ARG A 416 -9.91 -17.38 -13.91
C ARG A 416 -8.70 -17.18 -13.03
N VAL A 417 -7.69 -16.49 -13.55
CA VAL A 417 -6.44 -16.27 -12.82
C VAL A 417 -5.92 -14.84 -13.03
N PRO A 418 -5.11 -14.35 -12.08
CA PRO A 418 -4.37 -13.11 -12.26
C PRO A 418 -3.60 -13.10 -13.58
N SER A 419 -3.77 -12.02 -14.35
CA SER A 419 -3.07 -11.78 -15.59
C SER A 419 -2.07 -10.65 -15.38
N LEU A 420 -0.81 -11.02 -15.16
CA LEU A 420 0.27 -10.08 -14.92
C LEU A 420 1.08 -9.90 -16.21
N SER A 421 1.10 -8.69 -16.76
CA SER A 421 1.86 -8.33 -17.97
C SER A 421 3.37 -8.31 -17.74
N CYS A 422 3.79 -7.94 -16.53
CA CYS A 422 5.15 -8.02 -16.02
C CYS A 422 5.10 -8.50 -14.55
N PRO A 423 5.97 -9.43 -14.13
CA PRO A 423 6.12 -9.74 -12.72
C PRO A 423 6.55 -8.49 -11.95
N THR A 424 5.81 -8.12 -10.91
CA THR A 424 6.27 -7.16 -9.90
C THR A 424 7.59 -7.62 -9.31
N GLY A 425 8.71 -7.00 -9.70
CA GLY A 425 10.02 -7.23 -9.10
C GLY A 425 11.12 -7.89 -9.95
N SER A 426 11.06 -7.92 -11.28
CA SER A 426 12.18 -8.47 -12.05
C SER A 426 13.35 -7.48 -12.18
N ASP A 427 14.36 -7.63 -11.31
CA ASP A 427 15.72 -7.15 -11.61
C ASP A 427 16.65 -8.30 -12.05
N ASN A 428 16.20 -9.56 -12.03
CA ASN A 428 16.99 -10.71 -12.50
C ASN A 428 16.12 -11.91 -12.88
N VAL A 429 15.23 -11.79 -13.89
CA VAL A 429 15.06 -12.94 -14.79
C VAL A 429 16.07 -12.76 -15.89
N VAL A 430 17.29 -13.14 -15.55
CA VAL A 430 18.19 -13.62 -16.56
C VAL A 430 17.42 -14.72 -17.31
N LYS A 431 17.05 -14.47 -18.57
CA LYS A 431 16.76 -15.55 -19.53
C LYS A 431 18.08 -16.31 -19.75
N HIS A 432 18.56 -17.03 -18.74
CA HIS A 432 19.64 -18.00 -18.88
C HIS A 432 19.03 -19.36 -18.61
N GLY A 433 18.89 -20.14 -19.69
CA GLY A 433 18.71 -21.58 -19.60
C GLY A 433 17.59 -22.12 -20.48
N LEU A 434 17.91 -22.34 -21.76
CA LEU A 434 17.42 -23.44 -22.59
C LEU A 434 15.89 -23.61 -22.70
N GLU A 435 15.24 -22.82 -23.55
CA GLU A 435 14.10 -23.36 -24.29
C GLU A 435 14.63 -24.16 -25.48
N ASN A 436 14.42 -25.48 -25.42
CA ASN A 436 14.28 -26.28 -26.63
C ASN A 436 12.95 -25.88 -27.29
N THR A 437 13.09 -25.44 -28.52
CA THR A 437 12.05 -24.91 -29.38
C THR A 437 10.86 -25.85 -29.56
N SER A 438 9.66 -25.28 -29.59
CA SER A 438 8.74 -25.56 -30.70
C SER A 438 7.92 -24.31 -31.03
N GLY A 439 8.49 -23.47 -31.90
CA GLY A 439 7.74 -22.51 -32.72
C GLY A 439 7.67 -21.08 -32.19
N GLY A 440 8.68 -20.27 -32.50
CA GLY A 440 8.69 -18.82 -32.32
C GLY A 440 10.09 -18.33 -31.99
N GLY A 441 10.85 -17.91 -33.01
CA GLY A 441 12.27 -17.58 -32.88
C GLY A 441 12.54 -16.45 -31.89
N THR A 442 13.39 -16.71 -30.92
CA THR A 442 14.17 -15.67 -30.23
C THR A 442 15.63 -16.00 -30.43
N GLU A 443 16.34 -15.14 -31.16
CA GLU A 443 17.78 -15.23 -31.36
C GLU A 443 18.48 -15.23 -29.99
N GLN A 444 19.35 -16.21 -29.77
CA GLN A 444 20.21 -16.28 -28.58
C GLN A 444 21.52 -15.56 -28.89
N TYR A 445 21.82 -14.49 -28.17
CA TYR A 445 23.10 -13.79 -28.29
C TYR A 445 24.14 -14.36 -27.31
N THR A 446 25.39 -14.37 -27.73
CA THR A 446 26.55 -14.85 -26.97
C THR A 446 27.18 -13.71 -26.16
N ILE A 447 27.84 -14.04 -25.04
CA ILE A 447 28.64 -13.10 -24.22
C ILE A 447 29.68 -12.33 -25.08
N GLN A 448 30.13 -12.93 -26.17
CA GLN A 448 31.07 -12.31 -27.10
C GLN A 448 30.45 -11.16 -27.90
N GLU A 449 29.20 -11.27 -28.33
CA GLU A 449 28.47 -10.21 -29.04
C GLU A 449 28.20 -9.01 -28.13
N TYR A 450 28.01 -9.24 -26.82
CA TYR A 450 27.92 -8.18 -25.81
C TYR A 450 29.22 -7.38 -25.63
N ILE A 451 30.37 -8.05 -25.69
CA ILE A 451 31.68 -7.38 -25.53
C ILE A 451 32.05 -6.57 -26.78
N GLN A 452 31.56 -6.99 -27.95
CA GLN A 452 31.87 -6.36 -29.24
C GLN A 452 30.99 -5.13 -29.55
N GLY A 453 30.01 -4.82 -28.68
CA GLY A 453 29.31 -3.53 -28.66
C GLY A 453 28.24 -3.36 -29.73
N GLU A 454 27.70 -4.44 -30.28
CA GLU A 454 26.65 -4.33 -31.30
C GLU A 454 25.25 -4.00 -30.75
N GLU A 455 24.96 -4.22 -29.45
CA GLU A 455 23.69 -3.77 -28.83
C GLU A 455 23.79 -3.37 -27.34
N SER A 456 22.90 -2.47 -26.92
CA SER A 456 22.74 -2.00 -25.53
C SER A 456 21.75 -2.86 -24.75
N ILE A 457 22.06 -3.19 -23.49
CA ILE A 457 21.12 -3.83 -22.56
C ILE A 457 19.97 -2.84 -22.26
N GLU A 458 18.80 -3.03 -22.85
CA GLU A 458 17.58 -2.42 -22.34
C GLU A 458 17.30 -3.04 -20.96
N LYS A 459 17.51 -2.26 -19.90
CA LYS A 459 17.05 -2.66 -18.57
C LYS A 459 15.53 -2.70 -18.62
N GLN A 460 14.94 -3.88 -18.39
CA GLN A 460 13.51 -3.96 -18.14
C GLN A 460 13.21 -3.15 -16.88
N GLU A 461 12.44 -2.08 -17.00
CA GLU A 461 12.05 -1.28 -15.84
C GLU A 461 11.16 -2.14 -14.92
N LYS A 462 11.54 -2.21 -13.64
CA LYS A 462 10.77 -2.92 -12.64
C LYS A 462 9.38 -2.30 -12.52
N GLU A 463 8.35 -3.14 -12.52
CA GLU A 463 6.96 -2.71 -12.34
C GLU A 463 6.84 -1.87 -11.06
N ASP A 464 6.35 -0.64 -11.25
CA ASP A 464 6.22 0.37 -10.20
C ASP A 464 4.81 0.35 -9.57
N ARG A 465 3.86 -0.43 -10.11
CA ARG A 465 2.53 -0.66 -9.54
C ARG A 465 2.52 -1.89 -8.64
N MET A 466 1.83 -1.81 -7.50
CA MET A 466 1.58 -2.96 -6.63
C MET A 466 0.18 -3.51 -6.90
N GLN A 467 0.11 -4.62 -7.61
CA GLN A 467 -1.16 -5.24 -7.99
C GLN A 467 -1.69 -6.11 -6.84
N ILE A 468 -2.96 -5.96 -6.48
CA ILE A 468 -3.58 -6.66 -5.34
C ILE A 468 -4.87 -7.41 -5.72
N MET A 469 -5.20 -8.43 -4.93
CA MET A 469 -6.42 -9.22 -5.05
C MET A 469 -6.89 -9.73 -3.69
N PHE A 470 -8.19 -10.07 -3.59
CA PHE A 470 -8.73 -10.78 -2.45
C PHE A 470 -8.53 -12.29 -2.60
N ILE A 471 -8.16 -12.94 -1.48
CA ILE A 471 -8.17 -14.40 -1.37
C ILE A 471 -8.82 -14.83 -0.04
N PRO A 472 -9.95 -15.56 -0.06
CA PRO A 472 -10.63 -15.96 1.18
C PRO A 472 -9.91 -17.10 1.92
N ASN A 473 -10.08 -17.17 3.25
CA ASN A 473 -9.44 -18.17 4.15
C ASN A 473 -9.64 -19.63 3.75
N THR A 474 -10.77 -19.94 3.11
CA THR A 474 -10.97 -21.23 2.46
C THR A 474 -10.88 -20.99 0.96
N PRO A 475 -9.69 -21.12 0.33
CA PRO A 475 -9.65 -21.42 -1.08
C PRO A 475 -10.41 -22.74 -1.21
N LYS A 476 -11.69 -22.67 -1.61
CA LYS A 476 -12.55 -23.84 -1.58
C LYS A 476 -11.93 -24.85 -2.52
N SER A 477 -11.46 -25.96 -1.94
CA SER A 477 -10.83 -27.05 -2.65
C SER A 477 -11.68 -27.40 -3.86
N VAL A 478 -11.08 -27.52 -5.04
CA VAL A 478 -11.70 -28.23 -6.15
C VAL A 478 -12.03 -29.62 -5.59
N PRO A 479 -13.31 -29.99 -5.39
CA PRO A 479 -13.58 -31.35 -4.99
C PRO A 479 -13.08 -32.22 -6.14
N TRP A 480 -12.12 -33.10 -5.86
CA TRP A 480 -11.70 -34.24 -6.69
C TRP A 480 -12.85 -35.24 -6.92
N LYS A 481 -14.11 -34.81 -6.81
CA LYS A 481 -15.25 -35.58 -7.25
C LYS A 481 -15.28 -35.50 -8.76
N ILE A 482 -14.82 -36.59 -9.36
CA ILE A 482 -15.19 -37.06 -10.69
C ILE A 482 -16.73 -37.03 -10.77
N SER A 483 -17.27 -35.87 -11.08
CA SER A 483 -18.67 -35.64 -11.39
C SER A 483 -18.66 -34.68 -12.57
N TYR A 484 -19.18 -35.19 -13.67
CA TYR A 484 -19.25 -34.54 -14.98
C TYR A 484 -20.07 -33.24 -14.94
N THR A 485 -19.55 -32.17 -14.35
CA THR A 485 -20.10 -30.79 -14.43
C THR A 485 -19.09 -29.83 -13.80
N LYS A 486 -18.58 -28.89 -14.61
CA LYS A 486 -17.83 -27.67 -14.27
C LYS A 486 -17.85 -27.29 -12.77
N ALA A 487 -16.73 -27.50 -12.07
CA ALA A 487 -16.50 -26.91 -10.75
C ALA A 487 -15.26 -26.02 -10.81
N MET A 488 -15.46 -24.72 -11.05
CA MET A 488 -14.41 -23.70 -11.03
C MET A 488 -14.11 -23.28 -9.59
N ALA A 489 -12.84 -23.32 -9.18
CA ALA A 489 -12.40 -22.66 -7.97
C ALA A 489 -11.95 -21.22 -8.29
N TYR A 490 -12.40 -20.26 -7.49
CA TYR A 490 -11.85 -18.90 -7.45
C TYR A 490 -10.82 -18.82 -6.32
N PRO A 491 -9.52 -19.03 -6.56
CA PRO A 491 -8.55 -18.73 -5.52
C PRO A 491 -8.43 -17.22 -5.31
N ALA A 492 -8.63 -16.38 -6.33
CA ALA A 492 -8.49 -14.93 -6.21
C ALA A 492 -9.55 -14.16 -7.01
N PHE A 493 -9.91 -12.97 -6.53
CA PHE A 493 -10.83 -12.05 -7.21
C PHE A 493 -10.58 -10.59 -6.80
N THR A 494 -11.05 -9.65 -7.60
CA THR A 494 -10.94 -8.20 -7.33
C THR A 494 -12.31 -7.52 -7.14
N ASP A 495 -13.39 -8.18 -7.57
CA ASP A 495 -14.77 -7.73 -7.39
C ASP A 495 -15.75 -8.91 -7.21
N TYR A 496 -16.79 -8.73 -6.39
CA TYR A 496 -17.81 -9.72 -6.09
C TYR A 496 -18.63 -10.19 -7.30
N LEU A 497 -18.71 -9.35 -8.34
CA LEU A 497 -19.35 -9.65 -9.63
C LEU A 497 -18.38 -10.23 -10.65
N LEU A 498 -17.16 -10.59 -10.26
CA LEU A 498 -16.33 -11.54 -10.99
C LEU A 498 -17.10 -12.89 -11.09
N LYS A 499 -18.08 -12.93 -12.00
CA LYS A 499 -19.05 -14.00 -12.24
C LYS A 499 -18.39 -15.18 -12.96
N LYS A 500 -19.03 -16.33 -13.17
CA LYS A 500 -20.06 -17.17 -12.52
C LYS A 500 -20.45 -18.09 -13.67
N ASP A 501 -19.65 -19.12 -13.92
CA ASP A 501 -20.16 -20.24 -14.71
C ASP A 501 -21.32 -20.86 -13.93
N ASP A 502 -22.32 -21.37 -14.65
CA ASP A 502 -23.41 -22.12 -14.04
C ASP A 502 -22.79 -23.22 -13.15
N ASN A 503 -23.02 -23.13 -11.83
CA ASN A 503 -22.49 -23.97 -10.74
C ASN A 503 -21.31 -23.43 -9.89
N ALA A 504 -20.68 -22.30 -10.23
CA ALA A 504 -19.64 -21.72 -9.37
C ALA A 504 -20.25 -20.95 -8.18
N GLU A 505 -19.77 -21.21 -6.97
CA GLU A 505 -20.18 -20.45 -5.78
C GLU A 505 -19.73 -18.99 -5.91
N GLN A 506 -20.56 -18.06 -5.45
CA GLN A 506 -20.27 -16.64 -5.56
C GLN A 506 -19.08 -16.26 -4.67
N PRO A 507 -18.16 -15.39 -5.16
CA PRO A 507 -17.17 -14.76 -4.29
C PRO A 507 -17.86 -14.07 -3.11
N PRO A 508 -17.16 -13.91 -1.97
CA PRO A 508 -17.59 -13.00 -0.93
C PRO A 508 -17.94 -11.62 -1.51
N MET A 509 -18.90 -10.92 -0.89
CA MET A 509 -19.36 -9.61 -1.36
C MET A 509 -18.34 -8.50 -1.06
N TRP A 510 -17.15 -8.61 -1.64
CA TRP A 510 -16.01 -7.71 -1.49
C TRP A 510 -15.61 -7.12 -2.85
N SER A 511 -15.16 -5.87 -2.85
CA SER A 511 -14.81 -5.17 -4.09
C SER A 511 -13.67 -4.17 -3.88
N LEU A 512 -12.79 -4.06 -4.86
CA LEU A 512 -11.80 -2.99 -4.93
C LEU A 512 -12.36 -1.72 -5.59
N SER A 513 -13.67 -1.61 -5.83
CA SER A 513 -14.26 -0.40 -6.42
C SER A 513 -14.09 0.83 -5.51
N LEU A 514 -13.68 1.95 -6.12
CA LEU A 514 -13.65 3.27 -5.48
C LEU A 514 -15.05 3.92 -5.42
N ASN A 515 -16.00 3.41 -6.20
CA ASN A 515 -17.36 3.94 -6.31
C ASN A 515 -18.35 3.07 -5.52
N PRO A 516 -19.57 3.59 -5.25
CA PRO A 516 -20.63 2.78 -4.65
C PRO A 516 -20.84 1.46 -5.40
N SER A 517 -21.04 0.38 -4.63
CA SER A 517 -21.18 -0.99 -5.13
C SER A 517 -22.20 -1.75 -4.29
N ASP A 518 -22.85 -2.79 -4.83
CA ASP A 518 -23.73 -3.67 -4.03
C ASP A 518 -22.93 -4.64 -3.15
N ALA A 519 -21.59 -4.63 -3.24
CA ALA A 519 -20.72 -5.36 -2.33
C ALA A 519 -20.92 -4.92 -0.87
N LYS A 520 -20.87 -5.87 0.07
CA LYS A 520 -20.90 -5.57 1.52
C LYS A 520 -19.74 -4.69 1.93
N TYR A 521 -18.57 -4.92 1.34
CA TYR A 521 -17.38 -4.12 1.58
C TYR A 521 -16.75 -3.72 0.24
N TYR A 522 -16.49 -2.43 0.06
CA TYR A 522 -15.80 -1.88 -1.10
C TYR A 522 -14.86 -0.75 -0.69
N ILE A 523 -13.79 -0.49 -1.44
CA ILE A 523 -12.78 0.53 -1.05
C ILE A 523 -13.41 1.92 -0.91
N GLY A 524 -14.30 2.30 -1.82
CA GLY A 524 -15.00 3.58 -1.80
C GLY A 524 -15.73 3.91 -0.49
N GLN A 525 -16.13 2.91 0.30
CA GLN A 525 -16.81 3.14 1.58
C GLN A 525 -15.89 3.79 2.64
N LEU A 526 -14.57 3.54 2.52
CA LEU A 526 -13.55 4.09 3.43
C LEU A 526 -13.28 5.57 3.13
N HIS A 527 -13.62 6.01 1.93
CA HIS A 527 -13.45 7.37 1.43
C HIS A 527 -14.54 8.35 1.84
N ASN A 528 -15.48 7.90 2.69
CA ASN A 528 -16.44 8.78 3.34
C ASN A 528 -15.75 9.63 4.41
N ASN A 529 -15.77 10.95 4.25
CA ASN A 529 -15.14 11.88 5.18
C ASN A 529 -16.04 12.09 6.41
N GLY A 530 -15.54 11.71 7.60
CA GLY A 530 -16.25 11.94 8.87
C GLY A 530 -16.09 13.37 9.41
N PHE A 531 -15.12 14.13 8.91
CA PHE A 531 -14.77 15.47 9.38
C PHE A 531 -14.48 16.41 8.21
N SER A 532 -14.94 17.65 8.31
CA SER A 532 -14.68 18.73 7.35
C SER A 532 -14.03 19.89 8.07
N PHE A 533 -12.95 20.44 7.51
CA PHE A 533 -12.25 21.59 8.07
C PHE A 533 -12.12 22.69 7.03
N ASN A 534 -12.18 23.94 7.48
CA ASN A 534 -11.89 25.08 6.63
C ASN A 534 -10.37 25.23 6.44
N MET A 535 -9.83 24.48 5.48
CA MET A 535 -8.40 24.45 5.17
C MET A 535 -7.88 25.73 4.48
N LYS A 536 -8.76 26.66 4.13
CA LYS A 536 -8.40 27.95 3.51
C LYS A 536 -8.00 29.01 4.53
N ALA A 537 -8.32 28.80 5.81
CA ALA A 537 -8.04 29.74 6.89
C ALA A 537 -7.24 29.04 7.99
N LYS A 538 -5.93 29.25 7.99
CA LYS A 538 -5.01 28.71 9.00
C LYS A 538 -4.81 29.73 10.12
N TYR A 539 -5.35 29.42 11.30
CA TYR A 539 -5.22 30.25 12.49
C TYR A 539 -3.91 29.94 13.22
N CYS A 540 -3.10 30.96 13.50
CA CYS A 540 -1.94 30.88 14.36
C CYS A 540 -2.22 31.61 15.68
N VAL A 541 -2.20 30.87 16.78
CA VAL A 541 -2.57 31.36 18.12
C VAL A 541 -1.50 31.03 19.15
N LYS A 542 -1.36 31.88 20.17
CA LYS A 542 -0.55 31.60 21.36
C LYS A 542 -1.44 31.32 22.57
N PHE A 543 -1.01 30.42 23.44
CA PHE A 543 -1.73 30.06 24.65
C PHE A 543 -0.77 29.54 25.73
N ALA A 544 -1.18 29.66 26.99
CA ALA A 544 -0.46 29.10 28.12
C ALA A 544 -0.94 27.67 28.39
N TYR A 545 -0.02 26.72 28.50
CA TYR A 545 -0.35 25.32 28.80
C TYR A 545 0.77 24.63 29.56
N LYS A 546 0.43 24.01 30.70
CA LYS A 546 1.40 23.20 31.47
C LYS A 546 1.69 21.89 30.74
N GLY A 547 2.91 21.73 30.24
CA GLY A 547 3.33 20.56 29.47
C GLY A 547 3.21 20.77 27.96
N ILE A 548 2.86 19.72 27.21
CA ILE A 548 2.68 19.78 25.76
C ILE A 548 1.31 19.18 25.44
N PRO A 549 0.37 19.93 24.84
CA PRO A 549 -0.92 19.37 24.43
C PRO A 549 -0.72 18.38 23.27
N ASP A 550 -1.62 17.41 23.16
CA ASP A 550 -1.60 16.49 22.02
C ASP A 550 -2.22 17.16 20.78
N ALA A 551 -1.42 17.35 19.72
CA ALA A 551 -1.84 17.95 18.46
C ALA A 551 -2.92 17.14 17.74
N LYS A 552 -3.05 15.83 18.04
CA LYS A 552 -4.06 14.94 17.44
C LYS A 552 -5.49 15.22 17.90
N ARG A 553 -5.66 15.96 19.00
CA ARG A 553 -6.97 16.23 19.61
C ARG A 553 -7.66 17.43 18.99
N ILE A 554 -8.97 17.49 19.14
CA ILE A 554 -9.75 18.71 18.82
C ILE A 554 -9.46 19.78 19.86
N PHE A 555 -9.24 21.01 19.41
CA PHE A 555 -9.06 22.18 20.24
C PHE A 555 -10.36 22.97 20.32
N VAL A 556 -10.78 23.35 21.53
CA VAL A 556 -11.92 24.24 21.73
C VAL A 556 -11.42 25.60 22.19
N ILE A 557 -11.70 26.61 21.36
CA ILE A 557 -11.33 28.01 21.60
C ILE A 557 -12.62 28.84 21.47
N ARG A 558 -13.01 29.53 22.54
CA ARG A 558 -14.20 30.41 22.56
C ARG A 558 -15.46 29.74 21.96
N ASN A 559 -15.75 28.51 22.38
CA ASN A 559 -16.87 27.65 21.92
C ASN A 559 -16.84 27.20 20.45
N LYS A 560 -15.75 27.44 19.73
CA LYS A 560 -15.51 26.88 18.39
C LYS A 560 -14.53 25.72 18.45
N ARG A 561 -14.68 24.76 17.55
CA ARG A 561 -13.84 23.55 17.45
C ARG A 561 -12.84 23.70 16.32
N TYR A 562 -11.61 23.26 16.57
CA TYR A 562 -10.50 23.36 15.65
C TYR A 562 -9.74 22.05 15.60
N GLY A 563 -9.30 21.65 14.41
CA GLY A 563 -8.24 20.66 14.24
C GLY A 563 -6.90 21.35 14.32
N CYS A 564 -5.94 20.78 15.06
CA CYS A 564 -4.59 21.31 15.12
C CYS A 564 -3.72 20.65 14.05
N GLU A 565 -3.09 21.47 13.22
CA GLU A 565 -2.09 21.04 12.24
C GLU A 565 -0.75 20.79 12.93
N LYS A 566 -0.28 21.76 13.72
CA LYS A 566 0.96 21.63 14.49
C LYS A 566 1.01 22.54 15.72
N ILE A 567 1.83 22.13 16.69
CA ILE A 567 2.15 22.87 17.90
C ILE A 567 3.65 23.05 17.97
N GLU A 568 4.09 24.27 18.17
CA GLU A 568 5.48 24.61 18.40
C GLU A 568 5.71 24.93 19.88
N VAL A 569 6.76 24.32 20.44
CA VAL A 569 7.12 24.40 21.84
C VAL A 569 8.60 24.73 21.97
N ASN A 570 8.90 25.66 22.86
CA ASN A 570 10.25 26.03 23.22
C ASN A 570 10.70 25.27 24.46
N ILE A 571 11.87 24.63 24.39
CA ILE A 571 12.51 23.92 25.50
C ILE A 571 13.75 24.72 25.89
N THR A 572 13.80 25.14 27.14
CA THR A 572 14.88 25.93 27.74
C THR A 572 15.60 25.11 28.81
N ASP A 573 16.60 25.72 29.45
CA ASP A 573 17.33 25.12 30.58
C ASP A 573 16.42 24.88 31.81
N GLU A 574 15.30 25.60 31.91
CA GLU A 574 14.29 25.46 32.97
C GLU A 574 13.22 24.40 32.63
N GLY A 575 13.24 23.89 31.40
CA GLY A 575 12.35 22.86 30.91
C GLY A 575 11.44 23.35 29.78
N VAL A 576 10.20 22.87 29.76
CA VAL A 576 9.23 23.19 28.71
C VAL A 576 8.57 24.54 29.01
N ALA A 577 8.78 25.55 28.15
CA ALA A 577 8.24 26.90 28.35
C ALA A 577 6.70 26.92 28.30
N ASP A 578 6.01 27.63 29.18
CA ASP A 578 4.54 27.56 29.30
C ASP A 578 3.75 28.07 28.07
N ILE A 579 4.32 29.02 27.31
CA ILE A 579 3.67 29.63 26.13
C ILE A 579 3.94 28.77 24.90
N LYS A 580 2.86 28.38 24.21
CA LYS A 580 2.88 27.53 23.01
C LYS A 580 2.32 28.30 21.83
N THR A 581 2.72 27.91 20.62
CA THR A 581 2.09 28.37 19.38
C THR A 581 1.40 27.20 18.71
N ALA A 582 0.11 27.32 18.37
CA ALA A 582 -0.62 26.32 17.60
C ALA A 582 -1.11 26.89 16.27
N TYR A 583 -1.13 26.01 15.27
CA TYR A 583 -1.65 26.26 13.93
C TYR A 583 -2.90 25.38 13.75
N LEU A 584 -4.02 26.01 13.42
CA LEU A 584 -5.35 25.43 13.59
C LEU A 584 -6.24 25.68 12.36
N TYR A 585 -7.11 24.72 12.06
CA TYR A 585 -8.20 24.85 11.08
C TYR A 585 -9.54 24.69 11.76
N GLU A 586 -10.50 25.58 11.47
CA GLU A 586 -11.85 25.49 12.04
C GLU A 586 -12.55 24.23 11.51
N LEU A 587 -13.17 23.46 12.41
CA LEU A 587 -14.01 22.32 12.06
C LEU A 587 -15.37 22.86 11.60
N SER A 588 -15.75 22.50 10.37
CA SER A 588 -16.96 22.96 9.67
C SER A 588 -18.22 22.22 10.09
#